data_AF-A0A2S9G6T0-F1
#
_entry.id   AF-A0A2S9G6T0-F1
#
_cell.length_a   1.000
_cell.length_b   1.000
_cell.length_c   1.000
_cell.angle_alpha   90.00
_cell.angle_beta   90.00
_cell.angle_gamma   90.00
#
_symmetry.space_group_name_H-M   'P 1'
#
loop_
_entity.id
_entity.type
_entity.pdbx_description
1 polymer ?
#
loop_
_entity_poly.entity_id
_entity_poly.type
_entity_poly.pdbx_seq_one_letter_code
_entity_poly.pdbx_strand_id
1 'polypeptide(L)'
;DVVRIVEGVSGRVPMRMALRLRFDYGHVVPWVRRVGQDLVAVAGPDSVWLRTAVPTHGEDLTTVAEFEVAAGQRIPFVLTHTRS
;
A
#
# COMPACT_ATOMS: atom_id res chain seq x y z
N ASP A 1 -2.57 3.30 -12.66
CA ASP A 1 -1.67 3.43 -11.50
C ASP A 1 -2.00 4.66 -10.67
N VAL A 2 -1.74 4.59 -9.37
CA VAL A 2 -1.79 5.71 -8.42
C VAL A 2 -0.47 5.75 -7.67
N VAL A 3 0.18 6.90 -7.67
CA VAL A 3 1.45 7.11 -6.96
C VAL A 3 1.23 8.13 -5.85
N ARG A 4 1.66 7.78 -4.63
CA ARG A 4 1.74 8.71 -3.50
C ARG A 4 3.19 8.74 -3.02
N ILE A 5 3.74 9.94 -2.87
CA ILE A 5 5.10 10.15 -2.35
C ILE A 5 4.97 10.93 -1.05
N VAL A 6 5.50 10.37 0.03
CA VAL A 6 5.66 11.09 1.29
C VAL A 6 7.03 11.75 1.26
N GLU A 7 7.06 13.07 1.41
CA GLU A 7 8.29 13.87 1.45
C GLU A 7 8.45 14.51 2.82
N GLY A 8 9.57 14.25 3.49
CA GLY A 8 9.90 14.91 4.73
C GLY A 8 10.42 16.32 4.44
N VAL A 9 9.70 17.35 4.89
CA VAL A 9 10.11 18.74 4.69
C VAL A 9 11.09 19.20 5.76
N SER A 10 10.79 18.92 7.04
CA SER A 10 11.63 19.28 8.17
C SER A 10 11.44 18.30 9.33
N GLY A 11 12.47 18.17 10.18
CA GLY A 11 12.45 17.27 11.31
C GLY A 11 12.37 15.79 10.92
N ARG A 12 11.73 15.00 11.79
CA ARG A 12 11.48 13.57 11.64
C ARG A 12 10.08 13.28 12.14
N VAL A 13 9.21 12.79 11.27
CA VAL A 13 7.77 12.65 11.55
C VAL A 13 7.39 11.16 11.51
N PRO A 14 6.81 10.60 12.59
CA PRO A 14 6.20 9.28 12.54
C PRO A 14 4.93 9.33 11.68
N MET A 15 4.79 8.36 10.78
CA MET A 15 3.73 8.26 9.79
C MET A 15 3.09 6.88 9.87
N ARG A 16 1.77 6.84 9.61
CA ARG A 16 1.02 5.60 9.44
C ARG A 16 0.33 5.60 8.08
N MET A 17 0.44 4.49 7.35
CA MET A 17 -0.30 4.23 6.12
C MET A 17 -1.39 3.18 6.40
N ALA A 18 -2.57 3.40 5.81
CA ALA A 18 -3.67 2.43 5.81
C ALA A 18 -4.26 2.32 4.39
N LEU A 19 -4.19 1.12 3.82
CA LEU A 19 -4.74 0.78 2.52
C LEU A 19 -5.94 -0.16 2.70
N ARG A 20 -7.13 0.36 2.41
CA ARG A 20 -8.41 -0.39 2.42
C ARG A 20 -8.94 -0.50 1.00
N LEU A 21 -8.86 -1.69 0.43
CA LEU A 21 -9.35 -1.97 -0.92
C LEU A 21 -10.83 -2.36 -0.87
N ARG A 22 -11.62 -1.79 -1.79
CA ARG A 22 -13.06 -2.06 -1.91
C ARG A 22 -13.37 -2.50 -3.33
N PHE A 23 -13.00 -3.73 -3.66
CA PHE A 23 -13.39 -4.34 -4.94
C PHE A 23 -14.89 -4.58 -4.96
N ASP A 24 -15.50 -4.40 -6.13
CA ASP A 24 -16.95 -4.49 -6.32
C ASP A 24 -17.73 -3.73 -5.22
N TYR A 25 -17.37 -2.46 -5.03
CA TYR A 25 -17.96 -1.60 -3.99
C TYR A 25 -17.82 -2.11 -2.54
N GLY A 26 -16.88 -3.03 -2.29
CA GLY A 26 -16.63 -3.64 -0.99
C GLY A 26 -17.34 -4.99 -0.78
N HIS A 27 -18.03 -5.52 -1.80
CA HIS A 27 -18.63 -6.86 -1.74
C HIS A 27 -17.58 -7.98 -1.79
N VAL A 28 -16.42 -7.72 -2.38
CA VAL A 28 -15.34 -8.70 -2.50
C VAL A 28 -14.18 -8.33 -1.57
N VAL A 29 -13.91 -9.22 -0.61
CA VAL A 29 -12.71 -9.16 0.23
C VAL A 29 -11.55 -9.75 -0.56
N PRO A 30 -10.49 -8.96 -0.88
CA PRO A 30 -9.38 -9.48 -1.66
C PRO A 30 -8.52 -10.44 -0.84
N TRP A 31 -7.99 -11.46 -1.50
CA TRP A 31 -6.92 -12.27 -0.93
C TRP A 31 -5.58 -11.56 -1.10
N VAL A 32 -4.85 -11.37 0.00
CA VAL A 32 -3.60 -10.61 0.03
C VAL A 32 -2.42 -11.54 0.24
N ARG A 33 -1.38 -11.37 -0.57
CA ARG A 33 -0.11 -12.11 -0.46
C ARG A 33 1.07 -11.26 -0.90
N ARG A 34 2.28 -11.72 -0.62
CA ARG A 34 3.51 -11.14 -1.17
C ARG A 34 3.97 -11.87 -2.42
N VAL A 35 4.47 -11.12 -3.40
CA VAL A 35 5.13 -11.64 -4.59
C VAL A 35 6.46 -10.89 -4.75
N GLY A 36 7.56 -11.55 -4.42
CA GLY A 36 8.83 -10.86 -4.24
C GLY A 36 8.72 -9.81 -3.13
N GLN A 37 8.99 -8.55 -3.46
CA GLN A 37 8.88 -7.42 -2.52
C GLN A 37 7.51 -6.72 -2.57
N ASP A 38 6.69 -7.02 -3.58
CA ASP A 38 5.40 -6.36 -3.78
C ASP A 38 4.29 -7.08 -3.00
N LEU A 39 3.34 -6.31 -2.49
CA LEU A 39 2.09 -6.83 -1.93
C LEU A 39 1.03 -6.87 -3.02
N VAL A 40 0.35 -8.00 -3.15
CA VAL A 40 -0.66 -8.23 -4.19
C VAL A 40 -1.98 -8.58 -3.53
N ALA A 41 -3.02 -7.83 -3.85
CA ALA A 41 -4.39 -8.07 -3.45
C ALA A 41 -5.19 -8.52 -4.68
N VAL A 42 -5.73 -9.74 -4.66
CA VAL A 42 -6.47 -10.34 -5.78
C VAL A 42 -7.94 -10.48 -5.42
N ALA A 43 -8.82 -10.05 -6.31
CA ALA A 43 -10.28 -10.11 -6.19
C ALA A 43 -10.89 -10.53 -7.53
N GLY A 44 -11.08 -11.84 -7.72
CA GLY A 44 -11.58 -12.39 -8.99
C GLY A 44 -10.64 -12.05 -10.16
N PRO A 45 -11.13 -11.39 -11.23
CA PRO A 45 -10.31 -11.01 -12.38
C PRO A 45 -9.42 -9.77 -12.12
N ASP A 46 -9.63 -9.07 -11.00
CA ASP A 46 -8.93 -7.85 -10.67
C ASP A 46 -7.80 -8.10 -9.67
N SER A 47 -6.70 -7.37 -9.81
CA SER A 47 -5.66 -7.32 -8.78
C SER A 47 -5.12 -5.91 -8.60
N VAL A 48 -4.67 -5.62 -7.38
CA VAL A 48 -3.95 -4.39 -7.03
C VAL A 48 -2.59 -4.78 -6.44
N TRP A 49 -1.54 -4.14 -6.98
CA TRP A 49 -0.16 -4.32 -6.57
C TRP A 49 0.27 -3.08 -5.82
N LEU A 50 0.75 -3.25 -4.58
CA LEU A 50 1.39 -2.22 -3.80
C LEU A 50 2.91 -2.46 -3.82
N ARG A 51 3.64 -1.51 -4.40
CA ARG A 51 5.09 -1.43 -4.32
C ARG A 51 5.51 -0.29 -3.40
N THR A 52 6.26 -0.64 -2.36
CA THR A 52 6.86 0.31 -1.42
C THR A 52 8.03 -0.35 -0.70
N ALA A 53 9.01 0.43 -0.26
CA ALA A 53 10.11 -0.04 0.59
C ALA A 53 9.70 -0.14 2.07
N VAL A 54 8.52 0.37 2.44
CA VAL A 54 8.03 0.34 3.82
C VAL A 54 7.47 -1.05 4.15
N PRO A 55 7.91 -1.69 5.24
CA PRO A 55 7.31 -2.95 5.71
C PRO A 55 5.82 -2.79 5.99
N THR A 56 5.03 -3.73 5.50
CA THR A 56 3.57 -3.74 5.68
C THR A 56 3.09 -5.01 6.36
N HIS A 57 1.95 -4.93 7.04
CA HIS A 57 1.25 -6.09 7.57
C HIS A 57 -0.27 -5.93 7.40
N GLY A 58 -1.01 -7.01 7.62
CA GLY A 58 -2.47 -7.00 7.61
C GLY A 58 -3.03 -6.80 9.01
N GLU A 59 -4.05 -5.96 9.13
CA GLU A 59 -4.81 -5.68 10.36
C GLU A 59 -6.26 -5.37 9.96
N ASP A 60 -7.27 -6.07 10.49
CA ASP A 60 -8.69 -5.80 10.23
C ASP A 60 -9.04 -5.52 8.75
N LEU A 61 -8.69 -6.47 7.87
CA LEU A 61 -8.88 -6.38 6.41
C LEU A 61 -8.24 -5.13 5.76
N THR A 62 -7.22 -4.56 6.41
CA THR A 62 -6.48 -3.38 5.99
C THR A 62 -5.00 -3.74 5.87
N THR A 63 -4.34 -3.29 4.80
CA THR A 63 -2.87 -3.29 4.77
C THR A 63 -2.38 -2.03 5.45
N VAL A 64 -1.59 -2.19 6.50
CA VAL A 64 -1.08 -1.09 7.33
C VAL A 64 0.44 -1.05 7.33
N ALA A 65 0.99 0.14 7.58
CA ALA A 65 2.42 0.37 7.69
C ALA A 65 2.70 1.50 8.66
N GLU A 66 3.77 1.39 9.44
CA GLU A 66 4.28 2.44 10.32
C GLU A 66 5.75 2.69 9.99
N PHE A 67 6.11 3.96 9.85
CA PHE A 67 7.44 4.38 9.43
C PHE A 67 7.70 5.82 9.84
N GLU A 68 8.96 6.23 9.85
CA GLU A 68 9.34 7.64 10.00
C GLU A 68 9.80 8.22 8.67
N VAL A 69 9.54 9.50 8.46
CA VAL A 69 10.11 10.26 7.35
C VAL A 69 10.98 11.39 7.90
N ALA A 70 12.26 11.39 7.54
CA ALA A 70 13.19 12.46 7.87
C ALA A 70 13.19 13.57 6.80
N ALA A 71 13.62 14.78 7.17
CA ALA A 71 13.82 15.88 6.23
C ALA A 71 14.66 15.45 5.01
N GLY A 72 14.19 15.75 3.80
CA GLY A 72 14.79 15.37 2.52
C GLY A 72 14.50 13.92 2.07
N GLN A 73 13.94 13.07 2.92
CA GLN A 73 13.58 11.71 2.55
C GLN A 73 12.29 11.69 1.73
N ARG A 74 12.25 10.84 0.70
CA ARG A 74 11.08 10.62 -0.15
C ARG A 74 10.75 9.13 -0.19
N ILE A 75 9.53 8.78 0.19
CA ILE A 75 9.08 7.38 0.30
C ILE A 75 7.88 7.19 -0.64
N PRO A 76 8.03 6.42 -1.74
CA PRO A 76 6.94 6.16 -2.65
C PRO A 76 6.05 4.99 -2.20
N PHE A 77 4.77 5.11 -2.51
CA PHE A 77 3.77 4.06 -2.50
C PHE A 77 3.11 4.05 -3.87
N VAL A 78 3.34 2.97 -4.63
CA VAL A 78 2.82 2.81 -5.99
C VAL A 78 1.75 1.73 -5.97
N LEU A 79 0.54 2.09 -6.38
CA LEU A 79 -0.58 1.18 -6.58
C LEU A 79 -0.83 0.98 -8.07
N THR A 80 -0.70 -0.25 -8.54
CA THR A 80 -1.01 -0.64 -9.93
C THR A 80 -2.21 -1.57 -9.91
N HIS A 81 -3.25 -1.22 -10.67
CA HIS A 81 -4.39 -2.11 -10.90
C HIS A 81 -4.16 -2.87 -12.21
N THR A 82 -4.43 -4.18 -12.19
CA THR A 82 -4.44 -5.00 -13.38
C THR A 82 -5.71 -5.83 -13.41
N ARG A 83 -6.21 -6.10 -14.62
CA ARG A 83 -7.28 -7.05 -14.88
C ARG A 83 -6.73 -8.17 -15.75
N SER A 84 -6.97 -9.42 -15.36
CA SER A 84 -6.68 -10.59 -16.20
C SER A 84 -7.80 -10.87 -17.18
#